data_AF-A0A934R9B2-F1
#
_entry.id   AF-A0A934R9B2-F1
#
_cell.length_a   1.000
_cell.length_b   1.000
_cell.length_c   1.000
_cell.angle_alpha   90.00
_cell.angle_beta   90.00
_cell.angle_gamma   90.00
#
_symmetry.space_group_name_H-M   'P 1'
#
loop_
_entity.id
_entity.type
_entity.pdbx_description
1 polymer ?
#
loop_
_entity_poly.entity_id
_entity_poly.type
_entity_poly.pdbx_seq_one_letter_code
_entity_poly.pdbx_strand_id
1 'polypeptide(L)'
;MSKPSSKVPPSGFPEFAVRREAICNFFDPPMASSTFYDLVDKGIIVPLKEPKGFYRLNESLSRLGLREVPHPPGQIAKRTSEDILRLALWMIDSSLFMMPSWYLNGGENCRIEEEHAALLAQMIRADIDALPTYQEKIAAGAGMLHAQADLERIENGTFR
;
A
#
# COMPACT_ATOMS: atom_id res chain seq x y z
N MET A 1 25.82 -16.81 34.62
CA MET A 1 26.32 -15.90 33.57
C MET A 1 25.17 -15.04 33.10
N SER A 2 25.22 -13.74 33.41
CA SER A 2 24.12 -12.79 33.19
C SER A 2 24.12 -12.33 31.73
N LYS A 3 22.99 -12.48 31.03
CA LYS A 3 22.79 -11.95 29.68
C LYS A 3 22.97 -10.42 29.69
N PRO A 4 23.71 -9.82 28.75
CA PRO A 4 23.79 -8.37 28.65
C PRO A 4 22.43 -7.82 28.23
N SER A 5 21.79 -7.09 29.15
CA SER A 5 20.59 -6.30 28.89
C SER A 5 20.98 -5.10 28.02
N SER A 6 20.92 -5.25 26.70
CA SER A 6 20.99 -4.13 25.75
C SER A 6 19.74 -3.27 25.92
N LYS A 7 19.78 -2.32 26.85
CA LYS A 7 18.82 -1.21 26.88
C LYS A 7 19.41 -0.13 25.99
N VAL A 8 18.97 -0.14 24.74
CA VAL A 8 19.16 0.99 23.81
C VAL A 8 18.55 2.24 24.47
N PRO A 9 19.20 3.42 24.38
CA PRO A 9 18.66 4.66 24.93
C PRO A 9 17.25 4.92 24.35
N PRO A 10 16.29 5.42 25.14
CA PRO A 10 14.98 5.77 24.60
C PRO A 10 15.16 6.85 23.55
N SER A 11 14.75 6.54 22.33
CA SER A 11 14.67 7.50 21.25
C SER A 11 13.78 8.67 21.64
N GLY A 12 14.14 9.89 21.24
CA GLY A 12 13.23 11.04 21.34
C GLY A 12 11.99 10.92 20.43
N PHE A 13 11.93 9.89 19.58
CA PHE A 13 10.81 9.61 18.68
C PHE A 13 9.73 8.72 19.33
N PRO A 14 8.44 8.93 18.99
CA PRO A 14 7.35 8.10 19.50
C PRO A 14 7.47 6.65 19.02
N GLU A 15 6.93 5.71 19.79
CA GLU A 15 6.90 4.29 19.41
C GLU A 15 5.62 3.97 18.63
N PHE A 16 5.73 3.12 17.60
CA PHE A 16 4.61 2.79 16.72
C PHE A 16 4.33 1.29 16.72
N ALA A 17 3.04 0.93 16.80
CA ALA A 17 2.57 -0.44 16.64
C ALA A 17 2.34 -0.73 15.15
N VAL A 18 3.14 -1.62 14.57
CA VAL A 18 3.08 -1.95 13.14
C VAL A 18 2.95 -3.46 12.90
N ARG A 19 2.48 -3.83 11.71
CA ARG A 19 2.52 -5.23 11.24
C ARG A 19 3.88 -5.56 10.64
N ARG A 20 4.14 -6.85 10.41
CA ARG A 20 5.38 -7.38 9.83
C ARG A 20 5.81 -6.62 8.58
N GLU A 21 4.87 -6.38 7.67
CA GLU A 21 5.11 -5.80 6.34
C GLU A 21 5.81 -4.45 6.44
N ALA A 22 5.41 -3.63 7.42
CA ALA A 22 6.00 -2.31 7.63
C ALA A 22 7.50 -2.38 7.96
N ILE A 23 7.92 -3.37 8.76
CA ILE A 23 9.34 -3.56 9.11
C ILE A 23 10.09 -4.19 7.93
N CYS A 24 9.50 -5.17 7.25
CA CYS A 24 10.13 -5.84 6.11
C CYS A 24 10.44 -4.88 4.94
N ASN A 25 9.61 -3.85 4.76
CA ASN A 25 9.78 -2.85 3.70
C ASN A 25 10.96 -1.88 3.92
N PHE A 26 11.63 -1.90 5.08
CA PHE A 26 12.87 -1.14 5.28
C PHE A 26 14.10 -1.80 4.62
N PHE A 27 13.94 -2.99 4.03
CA PHE A 27 15.00 -3.75 3.39
C PHE A 27 14.72 -3.85 1.88
N ASP A 28 15.77 -3.73 1.07
CA ASP A 28 15.72 -3.98 -0.37
C ASP A 28 16.76 -5.06 -0.75
N PRO A 29 16.33 -6.28 -1.12
CA PRO A 29 14.94 -6.74 -1.25
C PRO A 29 14.23 -6.89 0.10
N PRO A 30 12.88 -6.92 0.13
CA PRO A 30 12.10 -7.08 1.36
C PRO A 30 12.51 -8.34 2.14
N MET A 31 12.58 -8.20 3.46
CA MET A 31 13.00 -9.30 4.34
C MET A 31 12.07 -10.52 4.24
N ALA A 32 12.65 -11.70 4.02
CA ALA A 32 11.91 -12.96 3.96
C ALA A 32 11.19 -13.28 5.28
N SER A 33 10.06 -14.00 5.21
CA SER A 33 9.24 -14.32 6.39
C SER A 33 9.97 -15.16 7.43
N SER A 34 10.77 -16.15 6.98
CA SER A 34 11.58 -16.99 7.88
C SER A 34 12.57 -16.14 8.68
N THR A 35 13.33 -15.29 8.00
CA THR A 35 14.29 -14.37 8.62
C THR A 35 13.61 -13.42 9.61
N PHE A 36 12.41 -12.94 9.30
CA PHE A 36 11.65 -12.10 10.21
C PHE A 36 11.35 -12.81 11.53
N TYR A 37 10.83 -14.05 11.48
CA TYR A 37 10.53 -14.81 12.70
C TYR A 37 11.79 -15.23 13.45
N ASP A 38 12.89 -15.53 12.76
CA ASP A 38 14.18 -15.76 13.42
C ASP A 38 14.63 -14.54 14.23
N LEU A 39 14.38 -13.33 13.73
CA LEU A 39 14.71 -12.08 14.41
C LEU A 39 13.73 -11.76 15.55
N VAL A 40 12.48 -12.20 15.47
CA VAL A 40 11.53 -12.15 16.59
C VAL A 40 11.99 -13.07 17.71
N ASP A 41 12.39 -14.30 17.40
CA ASP A 41 12.87 -15.29 18.38
C ASP A 41 14.18 -14.85 19.05
N LYS A 42 15.05 -14.16 18.29
CA LYS A 42 16.27 -13.52 18.81
C LYS A 42 15.99 -12.26 19.64
N GLY A 43 14.75 -11.79 19.69
CA GLY A 43 14.34 -10.56 20.37
C GLY A 43 14.86 -9.29 19.71
N ILE A 44 15.29 -9.35 18.45
CA ILE A 44 15.69 -8.17 17.68
C ILE A 44 14.44 -7.41 17.22
N ILE A 45 13.44 -8.13 16.72
CA ILE A 45 12.12 -7.58 16.43
C ILE A 45 11.25 -7.78 17.66
N VAL A 46 10.67 -6.69 18.16
CA VAL A 46 9.99 -6.69 19.47
C VAL A 46 8.48 -6.82 19.28
N PRO A 47 7.86 -7.98 19.59
CA PRO A 47 6.42 -8.14 19.51
C PRO A 47 5.72 -7.33 20.61
N LEU A 48 4.56 -6.78 20.27
CA LEU A 48 3.64 -6.22 21.26
C LEU A 48 2.94 -7.36 21.99
N LYS A 49 2.71 -7.19 23.29
CA LYS A 49 1.94 -8.16 24.09
C LYS A 49 0.51 -8.25 23.55
N GLU A 50 -0.11 -7.10 23.29
CA GLU A 50 -1.41 -6.95 22.66
C GLU A 50 -1.43 -5.63 21.85
N PRO A 51 -2.09 -5.57 20.68
CA PRO A 51 -2.73 -6.68 19.95
C PRO A 51 -1.72 -7.67 19.37
N LYS A 52 -2.10 -8.96 19.29
CA LYS A 52 -1.25 -10.02 18.69
C LYS A 52 -1.00 -9.73 17.21
N GLY A 53 0.20 -10.07 16.74
CA GLY A 53 0.62 -9.84 15.35
C GLY A 53 1.13 -8.42 15.05
N PHE A 54 1.28 -7.60 16.09
CA PHE A 54 1.91 -6.28 16.00
C PHE A 54 3.29 -6.27 16.66
N TYR A 55 4.13 -5.37 16.19
CA TYR A 55 5.52 -5.21 16.59
C TYR A 55 5.81 -3.73 16.85
N ARG A 56 6.77 -3.47 17.75
CA ARG A 56 7.27 -2.11 18.03
C ARG A 56 8.23 -1.71 16.92
N LEU A 57 7.90 -0.67 16.18
CA LEU A 57 8.69 -0.25 15.04
C LEU A 57 10.06 0.30 15.45
N ASN A 58 10.11 1.39 16.21
CA ASN A 58 11.35 2.11 16.45
C ASN A 58 12.30 1.30 17.31
N GLU A 59 11.78 0.60 18.33
CA GLU A 59 12.58 -0.36 19.09
C GLU A 59 13.17 -1.49 18.21
N SER A 60 12.41 -2.00 17.24
CA SER A 60 12.92 -3.03 16.32
C SER A 60 13.95 -2.45 15.33
N LEU A 61 13.70 -1.27 14.76
CA LEU A 61 14.63 -0.58 13.86
C LEU A 61 15.96 -0.29 14.56
N SER A 62 15.91 0.21 15.78
CA SER A 62 17.09 0.52 16.59
C SER A 62 17.93 -0.72 16.87
N ARG A 63 17.29 -1.86 17.20
CA ARG A 63 17.97 -3.16 17.39
C ARG A 63 18.53 -3.75 16.09
N LEU A 64 17.93 -3.41 14.94
CA LEU A 64 18.41 -3.76 13.61
C LEU A 64 19.55 -2.84 13.11
N GLY A 65 19.90 -1.79 13.87
CA GLY A 65 20.87 -0.79 13.44
C GLY A 65 20.35 0.16 12.36
N LEU A 66 19.02 0.21 12.18
CA LEU A 66 18.34 1.11 11.27
C LEU A 66 17.97 2.42 11.97
N ARG A 67 17.81 3.49 11.19
CA ARG A 67 17.39 4.79 11.70
C ARG A 67 15.92 4.75 12.12
N GLU A 68 15.66 5.17 13.35
CA GLU A 68 14.30 5.36 13.88
C GLU A 68 13.55 6.46 13.09
N VAL A 69 12.24 6.32 13.01
CA VAL A 69 11.37 7.20 12.22
C VAL A 69 10.54 8.11 13.13
N PRO A 70 10.38 9.40 12.78
CA PRO A 70 9.56 10.35 13.54
C PRO A 70 8.05 10.16 13.32
N HIS A 71 7.66 9.49 12.24
CA HIS A 71 6.27 9.29 11.83
C HIS A 71 6.07 7.80 11.50
N PRO A 72 4.85 7.25 11.68
CA PRO A 72 4.58 5.88 11.31
C PRO A 72 4.84 5.71 9.80
N PRO A 73 5.51 4.62 9.36
CA PRO A 73 5.66 4.31 7.96
C PRO A 73 4.25 4.23 7.41
N GLY A 74 3.93 5.13 6.47
CA GLY A 74 2.63 5.15 5.86
C GLY A 74 2.33 3.73 5.40
N GLN A 75 1.24 3.14 5.89
CA GLN A 75 0.59 2.13 5.08
C GLN A 75 0.25 2.89 3.81
N ILE A 76 1.07 2.73 2.76
CA ILE A 76 0.64 3.08 1.42
C ILE A 76 -0.62 2.25 1.27
N ALA A 77 -1.77 2.91 1.37
CA ALA A 77 -3.05 2.26 1.22
C ALA A 77 -2.99 1.68 -0.18
N LYS A 78 -2.74 0.36 -0.27
CA LYS A 78 -2.59 -0.32 -1.54
C LYS A 78 -3.86 -0.02 -2.31
N ARG A 79 -3.75 0.78 -3.37
CA ARG A 79 -4.92 1.19 -4.14
C ARG A 79 -5.56 -0.05 -4.73
N THR A 80 -6.88 -0.08 -4.72
CA THR A 80 -7.60 -1.13 -5.43
C THR A 80 -7.31 -0.98 -6.92
N SER A 81 -7.46 -2.07 -7.68
CA SER A 81 -7.35 -1.98 -9.14
C SER A 81 -8.48 -1.11 -9.70
N GLU A 82 -9.64 -1.07 -9.02
CA GLU A 82 -10.69 -0.08 -9.30
C GLU A 82 -10.17 1.37 -9.16
N ASP A 83 -9.47 1.70 -8.09
CA ASP A 83 -8.91 3.04 -7.86
C ASP A 83 -7.90 3.44 -8.94
N ILE A 84 -7.05 2.50 -9.38
CA ILE A 84 -6.08 2.71 -10.45
C ILE A 84 -6.81 2.88 -11.79
N LEU A 85 -7.87 2.10 -12.06
CA LEU A 85 -8.68 2.22 -13.26
C LEU A 85 -9.42 3.57 -13.33
N ARG A 86 -9.90 4.09 -12.20
CA ARG A 86 -10.48 5.45 -12.15
C ARG A 86 -9.45 6.51 -12.54
N LEU A 87 -8.20 6.37 -12.09
CA LEU A 87 -7.11 7.26 -12.50
C LEU A 87 -6.82 7.12 -13.99
N ALA A 88 -6.79 5.90 -14.53
CA ALA A 88 -6.59 5.64 -15.95
C ALA A 88 -7.68 6.29 -16.82
N LEU A 89 -8.95 6.16 -16.43
CA LEU A 89 -10.07 6.80 -17.13
C LEU A 89 -9.95 8.34 -17.11
N TRP A 90 -9.60 8.92 -15.96
CA TRP A 90 -9.32 10.36 -15.86
C TRP A 90 -8.15 10.81 -16.76
N MET A 91 -7.10 10.00 -16.89
CA MET A 91 -5.99 10.27 -17.82
C MET A 91 -6.42 10.20 -19.30
N ILE A 92 -7.48 9.44 -19.63
CA ILE A 92 -8.03 9.38 -20.99
C ILE A 92 -8.76 10.68 -21.32
N ASP A 93 -9.74 11.03 -20.49
CA ASP A 93 -10.53 12.24 -20.65
C ASP A 93 -10.98 12.80 -19.29
N SER A 94 -10.30 13.83 -18.83
CA SER A 94 -10.55 14.50 -17.55
C SER A 94 -11.83 15.33 -17.53
N SER A 95 -12.47 15.55 -18.68
CA SER A 95 -13.78 16.20 -18.77
C SER A 95 -14.94 15.23 -18.57
N LEU A 96 -14.71 13.93 -18.81
CA LEU A 96 -15.71 12.87 -18.68
C LEU A 96 -15.63 12.18 -17.32
N PHE A 97 -14.42 11.92 -16.84
CA PHE A 97 -14.19 11.12 -15.65
C PHE A 97 -13.68 11.98 -14.50
N MET A 98 -14.20 11.74 -13.31
CA MET A 98 -13.77 12.49 -12.13
C MET A 98 -12.43 11.97 -11.62
N MET A 99 -11.55 12.90 -11.21
CA MET A 99 -10.31 12.53 -10.57
C MET A 99 -10.58 11.78 -9.26
N PRO A 100 -9.89 10.66 -8.99
CA PRO A 100 -10.08 9.93 -7.74
C PRO A 100 -9.76 10.81 -6.53
N SER A 101 -10.61 10.76 -5.51
CA SER A 101 -10.46 11.57 -4.29
C SER A 101 -9.15 11.29 -3.57
N TRP A 102 -8.66 10.06 -3.63
CA TRP A 102 -7.38 9.68 -3.03
C TRP A 102 -6.18 10.37 -3.68
N TYR A 103 -6.27 10.68 -4.98
CA TYR A 103 -5.22 11.36 -5.73
C TYR A 103 -5.20 12.87 -5.43
N LEU A 104 -6.38 13.44 -5.13
CA LEU A 104 -6.53 14.85 -4.71
C LEU A 104 -5.99 15.12 -3.30
N ASN A 105 -6.05 14.12 -2.42
CA ASN A 105 -5.77 14.31 -0.99
C ASN A 105 -4.28 14.30 -0.62
N GLY A 106 -3.36 14.30 -1.59
CA GLY A 106 -1.93 14.48 -1.34
C GLY A 106 -1.28 13.42 -0.44
N GLY A 107 -1.84 12.20 -0.40
CA GLY A 107 -1.07 11.05 0.08
C GLY A 107 0.19 10.91 -0.79
N GLU A 108 1.26 10.30 -0.28
CA GLU A 108 2.43 10.00 -1.12
C GLU A 108 1.96 9.27 -2.38
N ASN A 109 1.91 9.97 -3.51
CA ASN A 109 1.53 9.39 -4.78
C ASN A 109 2.59 8.36 -5.12
N CYS A 110 2.20 7.08 -5.09
CA CYS A 110 3.12 6.04 -5.48
C CYS A 110 3.29 6.12 -6.99
N ARG A 111 4.49 6.50 -7.44
CA ARG A 111 4.86 6.56 -8.86
C ARG A 111 4.50 5.27 -9.63
N ILE A 112 4.53 4.12 -8.94
CA ILE A 112 4.14 2.82 -9.49
C ILE A 112 2.64 2.79 -9.87
N GLU A 113 1.77 3.39 -9.05
CA GLU A 113 0.32 3.43 -9.30
C GLU A 113 0.00 4.37 -10.46
N GLU A 114 0.71 5.49 -10.59
CA GLU A 114 0.62 6.39 -11.74
C GLU A 114 1.08 5.70 -13.03
N GLU A 115 2.22 5.00 -13.00
CA GLU A 115 2.74 4.23 -14.14
C GLU A 115 1.76 3.10 -14.54
N HIS A 116 1.15 2.42 -13.57
CA HIS A 116 0.13 1.41 -13.83
C HIS A 116 -1.13 2.01 -14.46
N ALA A 117 -1.63 3.13 -13.93
CA ALA A 117 -2.77 3.83 -14.51
C ALA A 117 -2.47 4.31 -15.94
N ALA A 118 -1.27 4.80 -16.21
CA ALA A 118 -0.85 5.22 -17.54
C ALA A 118 -0.83 4.04 -18.53
N LEU A 119 -0.37 2.87 -18.10
CA LEU A 119 -0.41 1.65 -18.92
C LEU A 119 -1.85 1.24 -19.25
N LEU A 120 -2.72 1.20 -18.24
CA LEU A 120 -4.14 0.88 -18.44
C LEU A 120 -4.82 1.89 -19.38
N ALA A 121 -4.52 3.18 -19.20
CA ALA A 121 -5.05 4.24 -20.06
C ALA A 121 -4.63 4.01 -21.53
N GLN A 122 -3.37 3.65 -21.78
CA GLN A 122 -2.90 3.34 -23.13
C GLN A 122 -3.63 2.14 -23.74
N MET A 123 -3.90 1.10 -22.94
CA MET A 123 -4.59 -0.10 -23.41
C MET A 123 -6.04 0.16 -23.81
N ILE A 124 -6.78 0.98 -23.05
CA ILE A 124 -8.23 1.16 -23.24
C ILE A 124 -8.59 2.46 -23.99
N ARG A 125 -7.64 3.38 -24.21
CA ARG A 125 -7.91 4.69 -24.85
C ARG A 125 -8.58 4.54 -26.22
N ALA A 126 -8.07 3.64 -27.05
CA ALA A 126 -8.61 3.45 -28.41
C ALA A 126 -10.09 3.03 -28.37
N ASP A 127 -10.46 2.17 -27.43
CA ASP A 127 -11.83 1.68 -27.28
C ASP A 127 -12.77 2.80 -26.80
N ILE A 128 -12.32 3.62 -25.85
CA ILE A 128 -13.10 4.76 -25.35
C ILE A 128 -13.22 5.85 -26.41
N ASP A 129 -12.15 6.16 -27.14
CA ASP A 129 -12.15 7.21 -28.16
C ASP A 129 -12.97 6.83 -29.40
N ALA A 130 -13.11 5.53 -29.69
CA ALA A 130 -13.96 5.04 -30.76
C ALA A 130 -15.47 5.23 -30.50
N LEU A 131 -15.89 5.47 -29.24
CA LEU A 131 -17.29 5.65 -28.90
C LEU A 131 -17.78 7.05 -29.33
N PRO A 132 -18.87 7.15 -30.12
CA PRO A 132 -19.24 8.39 -30.77
C PRO A 132 -19.90 9.40 -29.83
N THR A 133 -20.55 8.95 -28.75
CA THR A 133 -21.28 9.84 -27.85
C THR A 133 -20.68 9.91 -26.45
N TYR A 134 -20.88 11.06 -25.80
CA TYR A 134 -20.56 11.29 -24.38
C TYR A 134 -21.17 10.20 -23.48
N GLN A 135 -22.43 9.84 -23.73
CA GLN A 135 -23.17 8.87 -22.92
C GLN A 135 -22.57 7.47 -23.03
N GLU A 136 -22.16 7.05 -24.24
CA GLU A 136 -21.52 5.74 -24.44
C GLU A 136 -20.15 5.68 -23.77
N LYS A 137 -19.35 6.74 -23.84
CA LYS A 137 -18.05 6.80 -23.15
C LYS A 137 -18.19 6.65 -21.64
N ILE A 138 -19.17 7.33 -21.04
CA ILE A 138 -19.46 7.20 -19.61
C ILE A 138 -19.97 5.79 -19.28
N ALA A 139 -20.90 5.26 -20.08
CA ALA A 139 -21.43 3.92 -19.86
C ALA A 139 -20.33 2.85 -19.93
N ALA A 140 -19.40 2.97 -20.89
CA ALA A 140 -18.25 2.09 -21.01
C ALA A 140 -17.34 2.19 -19.78
N GLY A 141 -16.95 3.40 -19.35
CA GLY A 141 -16.14 3.58 -18.14
C GLY A 141 -16.83 3.04 -16.88
N ALA A 142 -18.13 3.28 -16.72
CA ALA A 142 -18.90 2.73 -15.60
C ALA A 142 -18.97 1.19 -15.64
N GLY A 143 -19.14 0.61 -16.82
CA GLY A 143 -19.12 -0.84 -17.01
C GLY A 143 -17.77 -1.46 -16.66
N MET A 144 -16.66 -0.83 -17.06
CA MET A 144 -15.31 -1.27 -16.70
C MET A 144 -15.09 -1.23 -15.18
N LEU A 145 -15.53 -0.15 -14.51
CA LEU A 145 -15.43 -0.03 -13.05
C LEU A 145 -16.27 -1.10 -12.34
N HIS A 146 -17.49 -1.35 -12.81
CA HIS A 146 -18.34 -2.39 -12.23
C HIS A 146 -17.72 -3.79 -12.38
N ALA A 147 -17.22 -4.11 -13.58
CA ALA A 147 -16.54 -5.38 -13.83
C ALA A 147 -15.30 -5.54 -12.93
N GLN A 148 -14.51 -4.48 -12.76
CA GLN A 148 -13.34 -4.50 -11.89
C GLN A 148 -13.72 -4.71 -10.42
N ALA A 149 -14.77 -4.04 -9.94
CA ALA A 149 -15.27 -4.23 -8.58
C ALA A 149 -15.76 -5.66 -8.33
N ASP A 150 -16.39 -6.29 -9.33
CA ASP A 150 -16.83 -7.69 -9.21
C ASP A 150 -15.66 -8.67 -9.21
N LEU A 151 -14.63 -8.46 -10.04
CA LEU A 151 -13.40 -9.25 -10.01
C LEU A 151 -12.72 -9.17 -8.64
N GLU A 152 -12.61 -7.97 -8.07
CA GLU A 152 -12.03 -7.78 -6.74
C GLU A 152 -12.86 -8.47 -5.64
N ARG A 153 -14.19 -8.49 -5.74
CA ARG A 153 -15.03 -9.23 -4.79
C ARG A 153 -14.83 -10.75 -4.91
N ILE A 154 -14.60 -11.26 -6.11
CA ILE A 154 -14.30 -12.67 -6.34
C ILE A 154 -12.93 -13.01 -5.73
N GLU A 155 -11.90 -12.22 -6.02
CA GLU A 155 -10.54 -12.42 -5.49
C GLU A 155 -10.49 -12.34 -3.96
N ASN A 156 -11.27 -11.45 -3.36
CA ASN A 156 -11.33 -11.30 -1.91
C ASN A 156 -12.27 -12.31 -1.22
N GLY A 157 -12.87 -13.25 -1.98
CA GLY A 157 -13.76 -14.28 -1.42
C GLY A 157 -15.08 -13.76 -0.86
N THR A 158 -15.50 -12.56 -1.28
CA THR A 158 -16.70 -11.88 -0.80
C THR A 158 -17.95 -12.20 -1.62
N PHE A 159 -17.80 -12.92 -2.73
CA PHE A 159 -18.93 -13.55 -3.45
C PHE A 159 -19.30 -14.86 -2.76
N ARG A 160 -20.47 -14.90 -2.11
CA ARG A 160 -21.17 -16.13 -1.70
C ARG A 160 -22.35 -16.38 -2.61
#